data_AF-A0AAD5SS19-F1
#
_entry.id   AF-A0AAD5SS19-F1
#
_cell.length_a   1.000
_cell.length_b   1.000
_cell.length_c   1.000
_cell.angle_alpha   90.00
_cell.angle_beta   90.00
_cell.angle_gamma   90.00
#
_symmetry.space_group_name_H-M   'P 1'
#
loop_
_entity.id
_entity.type
_entity.pdbx_description
1 polymer ?
#
loop_
_entity_poly.entity_id
_entity_poly.type
_entity_poly.pdbx_seq_one_letter_code
_entity_poly.pdbx_strand_id
1 'polypeptide(L)'
;MNQLLQEALISTHHVQHAAIIKRRDGAIKAKSPLLELSESDYNKILLAFDNPREVRTNEAAITLMDVAYRAVRADNLSLYAKNVSETVMDCNNVERSIA
;
A
#
# COMPACT_ATOMS: atom_id res chain seq x y z
N MET A 1 14.51 -6.47 -12.28
CA MET A 1 13.09 -6.21 -11.94
C MET A 1 12.90 -4.96 -11.06
N ASN A 2 13.89 -4.52 -10.26
CA ASN A 2 13.83 -3.26 -9.50
C ASN A 2 13.90 -1.97 -10.34
N GLN A 3 14.50 -2.02 -11.53
CA GLN A 3 14.71 -0.83 -12.38
C GLN A 3 13.39 -0.17 -12.82
N LEU A 4 12.38 -0.97 -13.20
CA LEU A 4 11.05 -0.47 -13.60
C LEU A 4 10.34 0.29 -12.49
N LEU A 5 10.46 -0.16 -11.23
CA LEU A 5 9.83 0.52 -10.10
C LEU A 5 10.50 1.88 -9.84
N GLN A 6 11.83 1.90 -9.95
CA GLN A 6 12.63 3.11 -9.74
C GLN A 6 12.43 4.13 -10.87
N GLU A 7 12.42 3.67 -12.12
CA GLU A 7 12.23 4.52 -13.30
C GLU A 7 10.78 4.96 -13.49
N ALA A 8 9.77 4.15 -13.15
CA ALA A 8 8.36 4.49 -13.40
C ALA A 8 7.68 5.27 -12.26
N LEU A 9 8.10 5.06 -11.00
CA LEU A 9 7.47 5.68 -9.83
C LEU A 9 8.40 6.67 -9.13
N ILE A 10 9.61 6.22 -8.76
CA ILE A 10 10.51 7.02 -7.92
C ILE A 10 11.09 8.22 -8.69
N SER A 11 11.45 8.03 -9.97
CA SER A 11 12.00 9.10 -10.83
C SER A 11 11.03 10.28 -11.03
N THR A 12 9.73 10.08 -10.80
CA THR A 12 8.71 11.11 -10.94
C THR A 12 8.75 12.14 -9.81
N HIS A 13 9.47 11.87 -8.71
CA HIS A 13 9.53 12.68 -7.49
C HIS A 13 8.19 12.86 -6.75
N HIS A 14 7.11 12.24 -7.23
CA HIS A 14 5.81 12.26 -6.55
C HIS A 14 5.61 11.06 -5.61
N VAL A 15 6.45 10.01 -5.75
CA VAL A 15 6.40 8.79 -4.94
C VAL A 15 7.78 8.55 -4.33
N GLN A 16 7.87 8.62 -3.00
CA GLN A 16 9.15 8.43 -2.29
C GLN A 16 9.52 6.96 -2.14
N HIS A 17 8.52 6.11 -1.88
CA HIS A 17 8.69 4.69 -1.64
C HIS A 17 7.60 3.90 -2.37
N ALA A 18 7.98 2.72 -2.89
CA ALA A 18 7.05 1.86 -3.62
C ALA A 18 7.43 0.39 -3.41
N ALA A 19 6.45 -0.49 -3.51
CA ALA A 19 6.67 -1.93 -3.61
C ALA A 19 5.57 -2.62 -4.41
N ILE A 20 5.91 -3.81 -4.92
CA ILE A 20 4.99 -4.76 -5.51
C ILE A 20 4.99 -5.98 -4.60
N ILE A 21 3.84 -6.25 -3.99
CA ILE A 21 3.66 -7.30 -2.99
C ILE A 21 2.61 -8.28 -3.52
N LYS A 22 2.86 -9.57 -3.40
CA LYS A 22 1.85 -10.59 -3.70
C LYS A 22 0.82 -10.64 -2.58
N ARG A 23 -0.46 -10.62 -2.96
CA ARG A 23 -1.58 -10.67 -2.00
C ARG A 23 -1.77 -12.05 -1.33
N ARG A 24 -1.32 -13.13 -1.97
CA ARG A 24 -1.53 -14.50 -1.46
C ARG A 24 -0.64 -14.84 -0.26
N ASP A 25 0.62 -14.38 -0.30
CA ASP A 25 1.69 -14.87 0.57
C ASP A 25 2.57 -13.74 1.13
N GLY A 26 2.23 -12.48 0.84
CA GLY A 26 3.03 -11.31 1.26
C GLY A 26 4.38 -11.20 0.59
N ALA A 27 4.70 -12.06 -0.38
CA ALA A 27 6.03 -12.08 -0.96
C ALA A 27 6.29 -10.81 -1.79
N ILE A 28 7.35 -10.09 -1.45
CA ILE A 28 7.78 -8.87 -2.12
C ILE A 28 8.45 -9.23 -3.44
N LYS A 29 7.91 -8.70 -4.55
CA LYS A 29 8.47 -8.87 -5.90
C LYS A 29 9.47 -7.78 -6.26
N ALA A 30 9.23 -6.57 -5.79
CA ALA A 30 10.09 -5.42 -5.94
C ALA A 30 9.79 -4.44 -4.81
N LYS A 31 10.80 -3.73 -4.33
CA LYS A 31 10.64 -2.64 -3.36
C LYS A 31 11.72 -1.58 -3.55
N SER A 32 11.40 -0.33 -3.22
CA SER A 32 12.42 0.70 -3.02
C SER A 32 13.29 0.34 -1.80
N PRO A 33 14.58 0.73 -1.77
CA PRO A 33 15.52 0.31 -0.72
C PRO A 33 15.09 0.64 0.71
N LEU A 34 14.39 1.75 0.91
CA LEU A 34 13.99 2.25 2.23
C LEU A 34 12.58 1.81 2.65
N LEU A 35 11.84 1.10 1.80
CA LEU A 35 10.53 0.60 2.18
C LEU A 35 10.72 -0.70 2.96
N GLU A 36 10.34 -0.71 4.23
CA GLU A 36 10.24 -1.92 5.04
C GLU A 36 8.77 -2.23 5.30
N LEU A 37 8.35 -3.45 4.99
CA LEU A 37 6.98 -3.90 5.20
C LEU A 37 7.00 -5.00 6.25
N SER A 38 6.48 -4.70 7.44
CA SER A 38 6.28 -5.70 8.48
C SER A 38 5.09 -6.62 8.14
N GLU A 39 5.10 -7.84 8.68
CA GLU A 39 3.97 -8.76 8.53
C GLU A 39 2.67 -8.17 9.14
N SER A 40 2.80 -7.41 10.23
CA SER A 40 1.68 -6.68 10.86
C SER A 40 1.08 -5.64 9.92
N ASP A 41 1.91 -4.80 9.29
CA ASP A 41 1.46 -3.79 8.33
C ASP A 41 0.82 -4.45 7.11
N TYR A 42 1.44 -5.50 6.59
CA TYR A 42 0.89 -6.29 5.49
C TYR A 42 -0.50 -6.84 5.81
N ASN A 43 -0.68 -7.46 6.98
CA ASN A 43 -1.95 -8.03 7.39
C ASN A 43 -3.05 -6.95 7.56
N LYS A 44 -2.69 -5.77 8.07
CA LYS A 44 -3.64 -4.63 8.15
C LYS A 44 -4.05 -4.13 6.76
N ILE A 45 -3.10 -4.06 5.82
CA ILE A 45 -3.39 -3.68 4.43
C ILE A 45 -4.30 -4.74 3.77
N LEU A 46 -4.06 -6.03 3.99
CA LEU A 46 -4.93 -7.09 3.50
C LEU A 46 -6.35 -6.97 4.06
N LEU A 47 -6.47 -6.80 5.38
CA LEU A 47 -7.75 -6.63 6.06
C LEU A 47 -8.51 -5.41 5.51
N ALA A 48 -7.79 -4.34 5.13
CA ALA A 48 -8.40 -3.16 4.52
C ALA A 48 -9.03 -3.44 3.15
N PHE A 49 -8.45 -4.35 2.36
CA PHE A 49 -9.05 -4.79 1.09
C PHE A 49 -10.24 -5.74 1.30
N ASP A 50 -10.24 -6.52 2.38
CA ASP A 50 -11.31 -7.47 2.69
C ASP A 50 -12.52 -6.76 3.35
N ASN A 51 -12.27 -5.76 4.19
CA ASN A 51 -13.27 -5.01 4.95
C ASN A 51 -13.18 -3.49 4.71
N PRO A 52 -13.32 -3.01 3.47
CA PRO A 52 -13.09 -1.60 3.12
C PRO A 52 -14.06 -0.61 3.79
N ARG A 53 -15.26 -1.06 4.17
CA ARG A 53 -16.23 -0.21 4.90
C ARG A 53 -15.76 0.10 6.31
N GLU A 54 -15.26 -0.92 7.01
CA GLU A 54 -14.81 -0.81 8.41
C GLU A 54 -13.57 0.10 8.52
N VAL A 55 -12.63 -0.06 7.59
CA VAL A 55 -11.41 0.76 7.53
C VAL A 55 -11.69 2.22 7.23
N ARG A 56 -12.80 2.53 6.54
CA ARG A 56 -13.24 3.93 6.33
C ARG A 56 -13.84 4.57 7.58
N THR A 57 -14.44 3.77 8.46
CA THR A 57 -15.11 4.27 9.67
C THR A 57 -14.20 4.34 10.89
N ASN A 58 -13.18 3.48 10.97
CA ASN A 58 -12.20 3.52 12.04
C ASN A 58 -11.08 4.52 11.73
N GLU A 59 -10.89 5.50 12.61
CA GLU A 59 -9.75 6.40 12.54
C GLU A 59 -8.46 5.60 12.79
N ALA A 60 -7.46 5.75 11.91
CA ALA A 60 -6.14 5.10 11.98
C ALA A 60 -6.10 3.55 11.88
N ALA A 61 -6.99 2.92 11.11
CA ALA A 61 -7.00 1.47 10.93
C ALA A 61 -5.79 0.89 10.14
N ILE A 62 -5.02 1.72 9.43
CA ILE A 62 -3.91 1.29 8.58
C ILE A 62 -2.60 1.80 9.19
N THR A 63 -1.61 0.92 9.30
CA THR A 63 -0.24 1.33 9.63
C THR A 63 0.72 0.86 8.55
N LEU A 64 1.75 1.66 8.30
CA LEU A 64 2.87 1.32 7.45
C LEU A 64 4.12 1.95 8.03
N MET A 65 5.14 1.16 8.34
CA MET A 65 6.41 1.65 8.90
C MET A 65 6.21 2.51 10.16
N ASP A 66 5.38 2.03 11.09
CA ASP A 66 5.01 2.72 12.34
C ASP A 66 4.27 4.06 12.17
N VAL A 67 3.87 4.40 10.95
CA VAL A 67 3.05 5.58 10.65
C VAL A 67 1.60 5.15 10.50
N ALA A 68 0.71 5.80 11.25
CA ALA A 68 -0.73 5.61 11.14
C ALA A 68 -1.31 6.43 9.98
N TYR A 69 -2.14 5.78 9.17
CA TYR A 69 -2.85 6.39 8.06
C TYR A 69 -4.36 6.26 8.25
N ARG A 70 -5.08 7.34 7.90
CA ARG A 70 -6.54 7.36 7.82
C ARG A 70 -6.95 7.08 6.38
N ALA A 71 -7.84 6.11 6.18
CA ALA A 71 -8.38 5.83 4.86
C ALA A 71 -9.23 7.01 4.36
N VAL A 72 -8.92 7.48 3.15
CA VAL A 72 -9.69 8.48 2.40
C VAL A 72 -10.60 7.77 1.40
N ARG A 73 -10.11 6.67 0.81
CA ARG A 73 -10.87 5.76 -0.05
C ARG A 73 -10.42 4.33 0.21
N ALA A 74 -11.36 3.40 0.28
CA ALA A 74 -11.07 1.98 0.35
C ALA A 74 -12.15 1.20 -0.40
N ASP A 75 -11.74 0.36 -1.32
CA ASP A 75 -12.55 -0.63 -2.02
C ASP A 75 -11.70 -1.89 -2.28
N ASN A 76 -12.28 -2.91 -2.91
CA ASN A 76 -11.59 -4.19 -3.12
C ASN A 76 -10.42 -4.10 -4.13
N LEU A 77 -10.30 -2.98 -4.84
CA LEU A 77 -9.31 -2.75 -5.88
C LEU A 77 -8.27 -1.71 -5.49
N SER A 78 -8.63 -0.76 -4.64
CA SER A 78 -7.81 0.40 -4.33
C SER A 78 -8.01 0.89 -2.90
N LEU A 79 -6.91 1.27 -2.28
CA LEU A 79 -6.83 1.83 -0.94
C LEU A 79 -5.97 3.08 -0.98
N TYR A 80 -6.58 4.20 -0.63
CA TYR A 80 -5.92 5.51 -0.51
C TYR A 80 -6.04 5.95 0.93
N ALA A 81 -4.91 6.22 1.56
CA ALA A 81 -4.85 6.63 2.94
C ALA A 81 -3.91 7.81 3.12
N LYS A 82 -4.17 8.63 4.13
CA LYS A 82 -3.42 9.86 4.39
C LYS A 82 -3.10 9.96 5.87
N ASN A 83 -1.89 10.40 6.20
CA ASN A 83 -1.49 10.67 7.58
C ASN A 83 -1.60 12.18 7.92
N VAL A 84 -1.28 12.53 9.17
CA VAL A 84 -1.32 13.92 9.66
C VAL A 84 -0.29 14.81 8.96
N SER A 85 0.83 14.25 8.48
CA SER A 85 1.87 14.98 7.75
C SER A 85 1.57 15.11 6.24
N GLU A 86 0.32 14.94 5.82
CA GLU A 86 -0.13 15.04 4.42
C GLU A 86 0.50 14.01 3.46
N THR A 87 1.19 13.01 3.98
CA THR A 87 1.75 11.90 3.20
C THR A 87 0.63 10.96 2.78
N VAL A 88 0.61 10.61 1.50
CA VAL A 88 -0.39 9.73 0.90
C VAL A 88 0.20 8.34 0.72
N MET A 89 -0.58 7.33 1.08
CA MET A 89 -0.31 5.92 0.85
C MET A 89 -1.35 5.40 -0.15
N ASP A 90 -0.85 4.92 -1.29
CA ASP A 90 -1.68 4.37 -2.36
C ASP A 90 -1.35 2.89 -2.57
N CYS A 91 -2.36 2.05 -2.42
CA CYS A 91 -2.26 0.61 -2.66
C CYS A 91 -3.30 0.22 -3.70
N ASN A 92 -2.84 -0.27 -4.85
CA ASN A 92 -3.70 -0.77 -5.91
C ASN A 92 -3.55 -2.28 -6.03
N ASN A 93 -4.68 -2.98 -6.00
CA ASN A 93 -4.76 -4.39 -6.27
C ASN A 93 -4.84 -4.61 -7.79
N VAL A 94 -3.76 -5.16 -8.34
CA VAL A 94 -3.66 -5.47 -9.78
C VAL A 94 -3.80 -6.98 -9.96
N GLU A 95 -5.02 -7.49 -9.79
CA GLU A 95 -5.36 -8.83 -10.27
C GLU A 95 -5.56 -8.75 -11.79
N ARG A 96 -4.46 -8.78 -12.54
CA ARG A 96 -4.56 -9.06 -13.97
C ARG A 96 -5.00 -10.52 -14.14
N SER A 97 -6.29 -10.74 -14.33
CA SER A 97 -6.78 -11.92 -15.03
C SER A 97 -6.32 -11.79 -16.47
N ILE A 98 -5.14 -12.34 -16.77
CA ILE A 98 -4.74 -12.61 -18.15
C ILE A 98 -5.46 -13.91 -18.48
N ALA A 99 -6.66 -13.79 -19.07
CA ALA A 99 -7.34 -14.89 -19.73
C ALA A 99 -6.67 -15.16 -21.08
#